data_AF-A0A4R6VHJ6-F1
#
_entry.id   AF-A0A4R6VHJ6-F1
#
_cell.length_a   1.000
_cell.length_b   1.000
_cell.length_c   1.000
_cell.angle_alpha   90.00
_cell.angle_beta   90.00
_cell.angle_gamma   90.00
#
_symmetry.space_group_name_H-M   'P 1'
#
loop_
_entity.id
_entity.type
_entity.pdbx_description
1 polymer ?
#
loop_
_entity_poly.entity_id
_entity_poly.type
_entity_poly.pdbx_seq_one_letter_code
_entity_poly.pdbx_strand_id
1 'polypeptide(L)'
;MDTDDPLWGALDRVAETPRLLVACAFDGALAPDEGDPAGARAEQVSSEALNVLVALADTTVAVVSDRPLDEVAELMFLSGAKGGLRAVAPEGLGALRDEVGATALVAVGVAVTGTSADVVVGVGEELGPGSPYEVEDVDEVAELLEELAGLRRSI
;
A
#
# COMPACT_ATOMS: atom_id res chain seq x y z
N MET A 1 -19.15 2.72 6.51
CA MET A 1 -18.66 3.23 5.22
C MET A 1 -19.84 3.57 4.34
N ASP A 2 -19.89 4.82 3.87
CA ASP A 2 -20.87 5.24 2.88
C ASP A 2 -20.57 4.54 1.55
N THR A 3 -21.51 3.74 1.06
CA THR A 3 -21.38 2.97 -0.19
C THR A 3 -21.24 3.85 -1.45
N ASP A 4 -21.43 5.17 -1.29
CA ASP A 4 -21.28 6.18 -2.35
C ASP A 4 -19.87 6.77 -2.43
N ASP A 5 -18.93 6.35 -1.57
CA ASP A 5 -17.54 6.79 -1.65
C ASP A 5 -16.89 6.28 -2.95
N PRO A 6 -16.40 7.19 -3.82
CA PRO A 6 -15.77 6.80 -5.07
C PRO A 6 -14.47 5.99 -4.88
N LEU A 7 -13.84 6.01 -3.69
CA LEU A 7 -12.70 5.17 -3.35
C LEU A 7 -13.10 3.69 -3.27
N TRP A 8 -14.17 3.36 -2.54
CA TRP A 8 -14.62 1.97 -2.39
C TRP A 8 -14.99 1.35 -3.75
N GLY A 9 -15.71 2.10 -4.60
CA GLY A 9 -16.00 1.66 -5.96
C GLY A 9 -14.77 1.58 -6.89
N ALA A 10 -13.66 2.23 -6.54
CA ALA A 10 -12.38 2.05 -7.24
C ALA A 10 -11.65 0.79 -6.76
N LEU A 11 -11.70 0.49 -5.46
CA LEU A 11 -11.14 -0.74 -4.89
C LEU A 11 -11.88 -1.98 -5.41
N ASP A 12 -13.22 -1.94 -5.52
CA ASP A 12 -13.99 -3.03 -6.15
C ASP A 12 -13.46 -3.37 -7.54
N ARG A 13 -13.30 -2.34 -8.39
CA ARG A 13 -12.85 -2.53 -9.77
C ARG A 13 -11.40 -3.01 -9.85
N VAL A 14 -10.51 -2.49 -9.01
CA VAL A 14 -9.09 -2.88 -9.03
C VAL A 14 -8.89 -4.28 -8.46
N ALA A 15 -9.72 -4.68 -7.50
CA ALA A 15 -9.70 -6.01 -6.91
C ALA A 15 -10.02 -7.12 -7.92
N GLU A 16 -10.77 -6.85 -8.99
CA GLU A 16 -11.08 -7.82 -10.06
C GLU A 16 -9.96 -8.01 -11.09
N THR A 17 -8.87 -7.25 -11.00
CA THR A 17 -7.84 -7.25 -12.06
C THR A 17 -6.98 -8.53 -12.05
N PRO A 18 -6.51 -9.06 -13.20
CA PRO A 18 -5.80 -10.33 -13.20
C PRO A 18 -4.55 -10.39 -12.32
N ARG A 19 -3.71 -9.35 -12.33
CA ARG A 19 -2.48 -9.27 -11.52
C ARG A 19 -2.40 -7.90 -10.84
N LEU A 20 -2.46 -7.89 -9.52
CA LEU A 20 -2.52 -6.68 -8.72
C LEU A 20 -1.19 -6.42 -8.01
N LEU A 21 -0.68 -5.20 -8.12
CA LEU A 21 0.38 -4.67 -7.25
C LEU A 21 -0.23 -3.68 -6.27
N VAL A 22 -0.03 -3.90 -4.98
CA VAL A 22 -0.38 -2.96 -3.91
C VAL A 22 0.91 -2.36 -3.38
N ALA A 23 1.07 -1.05 -3.50
CA ALA A 23 2.25 -0.31 -3.06
C ALA A 23 1.85 0.69 -1.97
N CYS A 24 2.46 0.56 -0.79
CA CYS A 24 2.20 1.44 0.34
C CYS A 24 3.48 2.14 0.75
N ALA A 25 3.42 3.45 0.98
CA ALA A 25 4.53 4.16 1.63
C ALA A 25 4.72 3.59 3.04
N PHE A 26 5.97 3.51 3.50
CA PHE A 26 6.22 3.16 4.89
C PHE A 26 5.85 4.35 5.79
N ASP A 27 6.64 5.41 5.73
CA ASP A 27 6.43 6.64 6.51
C ASP A 27 5.18 7.38 6.04
N GLY A 28 4.34 7.82 6.98
CA GLY A 28 3.13 8.59 6.72
C GLY A 28 1.94 7.78 6.19
N ALA A 29 2.09 6.48 5.92
CA ALA A 29 0.99 5.62 5.50
C ALA A 29 0.89 4.33 6.31
N LEU A 30 1.95 3.52 6.36
CA LEU A 30 1.95 2.33 7.23
C LEU A 30 2.35 2.68 8.66
N ALA A 31 3.33 3.57 8.82
CA ALA A 31 3.84 4.06 10.09
C ALA A 31 3.51 5.55 10.24
N PRO A 32 2.89 5.99 11.35
CA PRO A 32 2.58 7.39 11.57
C PRO A 32 3.86 8.23 11.71
N ASP A 33 3.84 9.46 11.21
CA ASP A 33 4.96 10.41 11.33
C ASP A 33 4.95 11.10 12.70
N GLU A 34 5.35 10.36 13.73
CA GLU A 34 5.37 10.85 15.12
C GLU A 34 6.69 11.57 15.51
N GLY A 35 7.58 11.81 14.54
CA GLY A 35 8.79 12.62 14.73
C GLY A 35 10.00 11.90 15.37
N ASP A 36 9.91 10.60 15.69
CA ASP A 36 11.07 9.75 15.99
C ASP A 36 11.28 8.72 14.87
N PRO A 37 12.15 9.00 13.88
CA PRO A 37 12.39 8.09 12.76
C PRO A 37 12.86 6.70 13.19
N ALA A 38 13.62 6.59 14.29
CA ALA A 38 14.13 5.30 14.77
C ALA A 38 13.04 4.48 15.51
N GLY A 39 11.94 5.14 15.91
CA GLY A 39 10.80 4.55 16.59
C GLY A 39 9.63 4.20 15.68
N ALA A 40 9.71 4.53 14.38
CA ALA A 40 8.63 4.32 13.42
C ALA A 40 8.19 2.86 13.40
N ARG A 41 6.92 2.62 13.67
CA ARG A 41 6.30 1.29 13.63
C ARG A 41 5.13 1.33 12.68
N ALA A 42 5.10 0.39 11.75
CA ALA A 42 3.90 0.18 10.98
C ALA A 42 2.78 -0.30 11.92
N GLU A 43 1.56 0.16 11.65
CA GLU A 43 0.37 -0.30 12.34
C GLU A 43 0.24 -1.82 12.22
N GLN A 44 -0.10 -2.45 13.34
CA GLN A 44 -0.20 -3.92 13.38
C GLN A 44 -1.33 -4.40 12.46
N VAL A 45 -2.45 -3.68 12.44
CA VAL A 45 -3.61 -3.98 11.59
C VAL A 45 -3.22 -3.92 10.11
N SER A 46 -2.50 -2.86 9.70
CA SER A 46 -1.94 -2.76 8.35
C SER A 46 -1.02 -3.94 8.02
N SER A 47 -0.12 -4.32 8.94
CA SER A 47 0.76 -5.47 8.75
C SER A 47 -0.01 -6.79 8.58
N GLU A 48 -1.12 -6.97 9.29
CA GLU A 48 -2.02 -8.12 9.15
C GLU A 48 -2.73 -8.14 7.80
N ALA A 49 -3.28 -6.99 7.35
CA ALA A 49 -3.91 -6.86 6.04
C ALA A 49 -2.91 -7.12 4.90
N LEU A 50 -1.70 -6.57 4.98
CA LEU A 50 -0.63 -6.83 4.00
C LEU A 50 -0.24 -8.31 3.95
N ASN A 51 -0.17 -8.99 5.10
CA ASN A 51 0.09 -10.42 5.16
C ASN A 51 -1.01 -11.23 4.45
N VAL A 52 -2.28 -10.82 4.55
CA VAL A 52 -3.38 -11.45 3.81
C VAL A 52 -3.19 -11.23 2.32
N LEU A 53 -2.97 -9.99 1.88
CA LEU A 53 -2.77 -9.65 0.47
C LEU A 53 -1.61 -10.43 -0.17
N VAL A 54 -0.47 -10.55 0.52
CA VAL A 54 0.69 -11.34 0.06
C VAL A 54 0.34 -12.82 -0.17
N ALA A 55 -0.60 -13.36 0.62
CA ALA A 55 -0.99 -14.77 0.53
C ALA A 55 -2.01 -15.04 -0.60
N LEU A 56 -2.59 -14.01 -1.21
CA LEU A 56 -3.56 -14.14 -2.29
C LEU A 56 -2.85 -14.37 -3.63
N ALA A 57 -3.45 -15.21 -4.48
CA ALA A 57 -2.94 -15.45 -5.82
C ALA A 57 -2.89 -14.16 -6.64
N ASP A 58 -1.90 -14.08 -7.54
CA ASP A 58 -1.72 -12.96 -8.46
C ASP A 58 -1.76 -11.57 -7.80
N THR A 59 -1.29 -11.51 -6.55
CA THR A 59 -1.25 -10.28 -5.74
C THR A 59 0.18 -10.09 -5.23
N THR A 60 0.78 -8.96 -5.55
CA THR A 60 2.10 -8.56 -5.04
C THR A 60 1.92 -7.35 -4.14
N VAL A 61 2.64 -7.33 -3.03
CA VAL A 61 2.65 -6.19 -2.11
C VAL A 61 4.06 -5.61 -2.02
N ALA A 62 4.15 -4.29 -2.12
CA ALA A 62 5.37 -3.52 -2.01
C ALA A 62 5.24 -2.46 -0.90
N VAL A 63 6.27 -2.39 -0.05
CA VAL A 63 6.51 -1.27 0.84
C VAL A 63 7.50 -0.34 0.15
N VAL A 64 7.10 0.91 -0.02
CA VAL A 64 7.86 1.95 -0.71
C VAL A 64 8.42 2.91 0.33
N SER A 65 9.72 3.19 0.31
CA SER A 65 10.33 4.10 1.27
C SER A 65 11.64 4.67 0.77
N ASP A 66 11.97 5.89 1.21
CA ASP A 66 13.29 6.51 1.04
C ASP A 66 14.32 6.02 2.07
N ARG A 67 13.88 5.24 3.08
CA ARG A 67 14.77 4.59 4.05
C ARG A 67 15.60 3.49 3.38
N PRO A 68 16.73 3.08 4.00
CA PRO A 68 17.42 1.86 3.63
C PRO A 68 16.46 0.65 3.61
N LEU A 69 16.45 -0.12 2.52
CA LEU A 69 15.46 -1.20 2.32
C LEU A 69 15.59 -2.33 3.35
N ASP A 70 16.80 -2.55 3.86
CA ASP A 70 17.07 -3.48 4.96
C ASP A 70 16.47 -3.00 6.29
N GLU A 71 16.56 -1.70 6.57
CA GLU A 71 15.89 -1.08 7.73
C GLU A 71 14.37 -1.22 7.63
N VAL A 72 13.78 -0.92 6.46
CA VAL A 72 12.34 -1.07 6.22
C VAL A 72 11.89 -2.51 6.43
N ALA A 73 12.64 -3.47 5.91
CA ALA A 73 12.34 -4.88 6.08
C ALA A 73 12.37 -5.32 7.55
N GLU A 74 13.35 -4.82 8.33
CA GLU A 74 13.43 -5.06 9.77
C GLU A 74 12.24 -4.45 10.51
N LEU A 75 11.90 -3.18 10.25
CA LEU A 75 10.77 -2.50 10.88
C LEU A 75 9.44 -3.20 10.58
N MET A 76 9.20 -3.58 9.31
CA MET A 76 8.01 -4.34 8.94
C MET A 76 7.94 -5.70 9.65
N PHE A 77 9.07 -6.39 9.79
CA PHE A 77 9.12 -7.65 10.53
C PHE A 77 8.77 -7.45 12.01
N LEU A 78 9.31 -6.40 12.65
CA LEU A 78 9.00 -6.05 14.03
C LEU A 78 7.53 -5.63 14.23
N SER A 79 6.89 -5.08 13.20
CA SER A 79 5.45 -4.76 13.15
C SER A 79 4.55 -5.96 12.81
N GLY A 80 5.10 -7.15 12.57
CA GLY A 80 4.34 -8.39 12.39
C GLY A 80 4.19 -8.87 10.93
N ALA A 81 4.92 -8.30 9.98
CA ALA A 81 4.99 -8.85 8.63
C ALA A 81 5.65 -10.24 8.62
N LYS A 82 5.09 -11.17 7.84
CA LYS A 82 5.48 -12.59 7.81
C LYS A 82 6.38 -12.95 6.62
N GLY A 83 6.89 -11.96 5.91
CA GLY A 83 7.70 -12.11 4.69
C GLY A 83 6.85 -12.09 3.41
N GLY A 84 7.52 -12.07 2.25
CA GLY A 84 6.86 -11.99 0.93
C GLY A 84 6.60 -10.58 0.42
N LEU A 85 6.58 -9.58 1.30
CA LEU A 85 6.60 -8.16 0.94
C LEU A 85 7.87 -7.83 0.13
N ARG A 86 7.73 -6.94 -0.86
CA ARG A 86 8.87 -6.31 -1.54
C ARG A 86 9.17 -4.98 -0.88
N ALA A 87 10.42 -4.69 -0.57
CA ALA A 87 10.84 -3.33 -0.21
C ALA A 87 11.48 -2.68 -1.44
N VAL A 88 11.03 -1.49 -1.83
CA VAL A 88 11.59 -0.75 -2.98
C VAL A 88 11.69 0.74 -2.68
N ALA A 89 12.64 1.41 -3.31
CA ALA A 89 12.67 2.88 -3.36
C ALA A 89 11.56 3.39 -4.30
N PRO A 90 11.08 4.64 -4.16
CA PRO A 90 10.02 5.20 -5.01
C PRO A 90 10.29 5.05 -6.51
N GLU A 91 11.51 5.32 -6.97
CA GLU A 91 11.92 5.20 -8.37
C GLU A 91 11.93 3.76 -8.88
N GLY A 92 11.98 2.78 -7.97
CA GLY A 92 11.96 1.35 -8.30
C GLY A 92 10.57 0.77 -8.53
N LEU A 93 9.50 1.50 -8.17
CA LEU A 93 8.13 0.98 -8.24
C LEU A 93 7.71 0.59 -9.66
N GLY A 94 8.07 1.39 -10.66
CA GLY A 94 7.77 1.08 -12.07
C GLY A 94 8.45 -0.19 -12.56
N ALA A 95 9.73 -0.36 -12.24
CA ALA A 95 10.48 -1.56 -12.58
C ALA A 95 9.90 -2.82 -11.89
N LEU A 96 9.48 -2.70 -10.63
CA LEU A 96 8.81 -3.79 -9.92
C LEU A 96 7.48 -4.16 -10.58
N ARG A 97 6.67 -3.17 -10.97
CA ARG A 97 5.39 -3.42 -11.67
C ARG A 97 5.63 -4.23 -12.95
N ASP A 98 6.64 -3.87 -13.73
CA ASP A 98 7.01 -4.57 -14.96
C ASP A 98 7.52 -5.99 -14.67
N GLU A 99 8.37 -6.16 -13.65
CA GLU A 99 8.91 -7.46 -13.23
C GLU A 99 7.80 -8.46 -12.90
N VAL A 100 6.82 -8.04 -12.09
CA VAL A 100 5.70 -8.91 -11.69
C VAL A 100 4.59 -8.95 -12.74
N GLY A 101 4.69 -8.12 -13.78
CA GLY A 101 3.70 -7.95 -14.83
C GLY A 101 2.34 -7.49 -14.31
N ALA A 102 2.31 -6.68 -13.26
CA ALA A 102 1.05 -6.25 -12.66
C ALA A 102 0.20 -5.44 -13.65
N THR A 103 -1.02 -5.92 -13.88
CA THR A 103 -1.99 -5.28 -14.77
C THR A 103 -2.62 -4.07 -14.12
N ALA A 104 -2.67 -4.04 -12.79
CA ALA A 104 -3.14 -2.89 -12.04
C ALA A 104 -2.24 -2.56 -10.84
N LEU A 105 -2.27 -1.29 -10.44
CA LEU A 105 -1.52 -0.75 -9.31
C LEU A 105 -2.43 0.08 -8.39
N VAL A 106 -2.43 -0.28 -7.11
CA VAL A 106 -2.93 0.55 -6.00
C VAL A 106 -1.72 1.17 -5.30
N ALA A 107 -1.68 2.49 -5.20
CA ALA A 107 -0.61 3.24 -4.54
C ALA A 107 -1.19 4.04 -3.37
N VAL A 108 -0.70 3.79 -2.15
CA VAL A 108 -1.18 4.42 -0.91
C VAL A 108 -0.03 5.20 -0.27
N GLY A 109 -0.18 6.53 -0.17
CA GLY A 109 0.88 7.42 0.31
C GLY A 109 2.11 7.50 -0.61
N VAL A 110 2.06 6.88 -1.80
CA VAL A 110 3.21 6.84 -2.72
C VAL A 110 3.02 7.83 -3.85
N ALA A 111 4.02 8.70 -4.07
CA ALA A 111 4.08 9.52 -5.27
C ALA A 111 4.37 8.64 -6.49
N VAL A 112 3.37 8.47 -7.36
CA VAL A 112 3.52 7.66 -8.58
C VAL A 112 4.06 8.55 -9.70
N THR A 113 5.38 8.48 -9.95
CA THR A 113 6.02 9.22 -11.05
C THR A 113 6.44 8.26 -12.17
N GLY A 114 6.11 8.61 -13.42
CA GLY A 114 6.52 7.81 -14.59
C GLY A 114 5.85 6.43 -14.74
N THR A 115 4.96 6.04 -13.82
CA THR A 115 4.13 4.83 -13.88
C THR A 115 2.66 5.22 -13.72
N SER A 116 1.75 4.54 -14.42
CA SER A 116 0.31 4.74 -14.15
C SER A 116 -0.10 3.98 -12.90
N ALA A 117 -1.07 4.49 -12.16
CA ALA A 117 -1.72 3.73 -11.10
C ALA A 117 -3.23 3.82 -11.30
N ASP A 118 -3.93 2.74 -10.98
CA ASP A 118 -5.37 2.61 -11.15
C ASP A 118 -6.09 3.23 -9.96
N VAL A 119 -5.50 3.12 -8.77
CA VAL A 119 -5.93 3.78 -7.54
C VAL A 119 -4.72 4.46 -6.90
N VAL A 120 -4.82 5.76 -6.65
CA VAL A 120 -3.81 6.54 -5.91
C VAL A 120 -4.50 7.21 -4.74
N VAL A 121 -4.01 6.93 -3.54
CA VAL A 121 -4.59 7.39 -2.28
C VAL A 121 -3.54 8.22 -1.55
N GLY A 122 -3.84 9.49 -1.31
CA GLY A 122 -3.05 10.33 -0.40
C GLY A 122 -3.39 10.02 1.06
N VAL A 123 -2.47 10.29 1.99
CA VAL A 123 -2.69 10.07 3.43
C VAL A 123 -2.45 11.40 4.16
N GLY A 124 -3.44 11.86 4.92
CA GLY A 124 -3.38 13.12 5.66
C GLY A 124 -3.36 14.38 4.77
N GLU A 125 -2.88 15.51 5.32
CA GLU A 125 -2.91 16.82 4.64
C GLU A 125 -1.92 16.93 3.46
N GLU A 126 -0.93 16.03 3.37
CA GLU A 126 0.04 15.99 2.29
C GLU A 126 -0.46 15.06 1.17
N LEU A 127 -1.44 15.56 0.41
CA LEU A 127 -1.89 14.94 -0.83
C LEU A 127 -0.68 14.62 -1.70
N GLY A 128 -0.47 13.33 -1.99
CA GLY A 128 0.44 12.94 -3.07
C GLY A 128 0.02 13.67 -4.34
N PRO A 129 0.91 14.37 -5.06
CA PRO A 129 0.52 15.18 -6.20
C PRO A 129 -0.19 14.29 -7.24
N GLY A 130 -1.51 14.52 -7.42
CA GLY A 130 -2.34 13.78 -8.36
C GLY A 130 -3.12 12.58 -7.80
N SER A 131 -3.23 12.40 -6.47
CA SER A 131 -4.13 11.40 -5.88
C SER A 131 -5.60 11.84 -5.99
N PRO A 132 -6.48 11.08 -6.70
CA PRO A 132 -7.91 11.38 -6.74
C PRO A 132 -8.66 10.96 -5.47
N TYR A 133 -8.03 10.17 -4.60
CA TYR A 133 -8.58 9.70 -3.33
C TYR A 133 -7.65 10.09 -2.18
N GLU A 134 -8.23 10.19 -0.98
CA GLU A 134 -7.51 10.53 0.26
C GLU A 134 -8.08 9.70 1.41
N VAL A 135 -7.22 9.43 2.39
CA VAL A 135 -7.59 8.91 3.70
C VAL A 135 -6.95 9.79 4.77
N GLU A 136 -7.59 9.91 5.93
CA GLU A 136 -7.20 10.89 6.94
C GLU A 136 -5.90 10.52 7.65
N ASP A 137 -5.69 9.23 7.91
CA ASP A 137 -4.58 8.74 8.74
C ASP A 137 -4.23 7.26 8.47
N VAL A 138 -3.31 6.74 9.29
CA VAL A 138 -2.83 5.36 9.21
C VAL A 138 -3.89 4.31 9.59
N ASP A 139 -4.91 4.69 10.37
CA ASP A 139 -6.01 3.79 10.74
C ASP A 139 -6.91 3.57 9.51
N GLU A 140 -7.24 4.64 8.78
CA GLU A 140 -7.98 4.52 7.52
C GLU A 140 -7.19 3.81 6.41
N VAL A 141 -5.86 3.93 6.40
CA VAL A 141 -5.00 3.09 5.54
C VAL A 141 -5.19 1.61 5.88
N ALA A 142 -5.27 1.25 7.16
CA ALA A 142 -5.50 -0.12 7.59
C ALA A 142 -6.87 -0.62 7.11
N GLU A 143 -7.94 0.17 7.30
CA GLU A 143 -9.29 -0.16 6.82
C GLU A 143 -9.33 -0.38 5.30
N LEU A 144 -8.65 0.49 4.54
CA LEU A 144 -8.53 0.36 3.09
C LEU A 144 -7.87 -0.97 2.68
N LEU A 145 -6.77 -1.34 3.35
CA LEU A 145 -6.04 -2.57 3.05
C LEU A 145 -6.84 -3.82 3.43
N GLU A 146 -7.58 -3.77 4.54
CA GLU A 146 -8.48 -4.85 4.95
C GLU A 146 -9.62 -5.05 3.94
N GLU A 147 -10.25 -3.96 3.50
CA GLU A 147 -11.32 -4.01 2.49
C GLU A 147 -10.78 -4.59 1.16
N LEU A 148 -9.64 -4.07 0.67
CA LEU A 148 -9.02 -4.59 -0.55
C LEU A 148 -8.67 -6.09 -0.43
N ALA A 149 -8.18 -6.53 0.73
CA ALA A 149 -7.92 -7.94 1.00
C ALA A 149 -9.21 -8.78 0.99
N GLY A 150 -10.29 -8.25 1.56
CA GLY A 150 -11.62 -8.85 1.56
C GLY A 150 -12.16 -9.05 0.15
N LEU A 151 -12.14 -7.98 -0.66
CA LEU A 151 -12.56 -8.00 -2.06
C LEU A 151 -11.76 -9.00 -2.88
N ARG A 152 -10.43 -8.94 -2.78
CA ARG A 152 -9.51 -9.81 -3.53
C ARG A 152 -9.68 -11.30 -3.19
N ARG A 153 -10.03 -11.61 -1.93
CA ARG A 153 -10.30 -12.98 -1.47
C ARG A 153 -11.64 -13.53 -1.97
N SER A 154 -12.58 -12.66 -2.34
CA SER A 154 -13.94 -13.06 -2.71
C SER A 154 -14.11 -13.46 -4.19
N ILE A 155 -13.05 -13.30 -4.99
CA ILE A 155 -12.99 -13.58 -6.43
C ILE A 155 -12.52 -15.02 -6.69
#